data_AF-A0A924KTR6-F1
#
_entry.id   AF-A0A924KTR6-F1
#
_cell.length_a   1.000
_cell.length_b   1.000
_cell.length_c   1.000
_cell.angle_alpha   90.00
_cell.angle_beta   90.00
_cell.angle_gamma   90.00
#
_symmetry.space_group_name_H-M   'P 1'
#
loop_
_entity.id
_entity.type
_entity.pdbx_description
1 polymer ?
#
loop_
_entity_poly.entity_id
_entity_poly.type
_entity_poly.pdbx_seq_one_letter_code
_entity_poly.pdbx_strand_id
1 'polypeptide(L)'
;KLRSYTIPAGEIGNKNSISVTTETWTSPDLQLTVYSKHSDPRVGDTIYRLTNLKRAEPSLALFSAPDGYTIKEAPSISFKAK
;
A
#
# COMPACT_ATOMS: atom_id res chain seq x y z
N LYS A 1 11.20 1.21 10.41
CA LYS A 1 12.01 2.03 9.47
C LYS A 1 11.31 3.36 9.24
N LEU A 2 12.00 4.46 9.54
CA LEU A 2 11.56 5.82 9.22
C LEU A 2 12.33 6.30 7.99
N ARG A 3 11.63 6.96 7.06
CA ARG A 3 12.20 7.65 5.90
C ARG A 3 11.63 9.06 5.85
N SER A 4 12.41 10.02 5.40
CA SER A 4 11.95 11.39 5.25
C SER A 4 12.65 12.07 4.08
N TYR A 5 11.97 13.03 3.47
CA TYR A 5 12.58 13.98 2.54
C TYR A 5 11.95 15.36 2.76
N THR A 6 12.66 16.39 2.31
CA THR A 6 12.21 17.78 2.43
C THR A 6 12.10 18.37 1.05
N ILE A 7 11.00 19.07 0.79
CA ILE A 7 10.82 19.94 -0.36
C ILE A 7 11.20 21.35 0.12
N PRO A 8 12.30 21.94 -0.38
CA PRO A 8 12.71 23.29 -0.03
C PRO A 8 11.62 24.34 -0.29
N ALA A 9 11.74 25.49 0.36
CA ALA A 9 10.86 26.64 0.07
C ALA A 9 11.02 27.08 -1.39
N GLY A 10 9.91 27.41 -2.05
CA GLY A 10 9.87 27.92 -3.42
C GLY A 10 9.82 26.86 -4.52
N GLU A 11 10.26 25.62 -4.26
CA GLU A 11 10.40 24.56 -5.28
C GLU A 11 9.08 24.20 -5.98
N ILE A 12 7.97 24.19 -5.24
CA ILE A 12 6.65 23.89 -5.79
C ILE A 12 5.66 25.04 -5.56
N GLY A 13 6.16 26.27 -5.44
CA GLY A 13 5.35 27.45 -5.09
C GLY A 13 4.96 27.51 -3.59
N ASN A 14 5.56 26.66 -2.76
CA ASN A 14 5.39 26.66 -1.31
C ASN A 14 6.23 27.77 -0.64
N LYS A 15 5.62 28.54 0.26
CA LYS A 15 6.34 29.61 1.00
C LYS A 15 7.40 29.07 1.97
N ASN A 16 7.09 27.96 2.65
CA ASN A 16 7.96 27.32 3.64
C ASN A 16 8.35 25.93 3.16
N SER A 17 9.48 25.40 3.62
CA SER A 17 9.87 24.01 3.34
C SER A 17 8.83 23.00 3.86
N ILE A 18 8.62 21.93 3.12
CA ILE A 18 7.66 20.87 3.46
C ILE A 18 8.45 19.61 3.79
N SER A 19 8.23 19.05 4.98
CA SER A 19 8.80 17.75 5.36
C SER A 19 7.77 16.65 5.11
N VAL A 20 8.19 15.61 4.40
CA VAL A 20 7.37 14.41 4.14
C VAL A 20 8.04 13.24 4.83
N THR A 21 7.26 12.48 5.59
CA THR A 21 7.77 11.34 6.36
C THR A 21 7.02 10.06 6.04
N THR A 22 7.71 8.93 6.13
CA THR A 22 7.13 7.59 5.99
C THR A 22 7.70 6.69 7.05
N GLU A 23 6.85 6.27 7.96
CA GLU A 23 7.15 5.29 8.98
C GLU A 23 6.57 3.93 8.58
N THR A 24 7.36 2.87 8.73
CA THR A 24 6.94 1.49 8.43
C THR A 24 7.44 0.56 9.53
N TRP A 25 6.56 -0.21 10.14
CA TRP A 25 6.91 -1.23 11.12
C TRP A 25 6.65 -2.61 10.51
N THR A 26 7.66 -3.46 10.55
CA THR A 26 7.62 -4.82 10.01
C THR A 26 7.82 -5.79 11.17
N SER A 27 7.01 -6.84 11.23
CA SER A 27 7.19 -7.92 12.20
C SER A 27 8.19 -8.94 11.63
N PRO A 28 9.30 -9.24 12.32
CA PRO A 28 10.25 -10.25 11.89
C PRO A 28 9.61 -11.65 11.78
N ASP A 29 8.82 -12.03 12.78
CA ASP A 29 8.18 -13.36 12.84
C ASP A 29 7.14 -13.58 11.75
N LEU A 30 6.41 -12.52 11.38
CA LEU A 30 5.38 -12.57 10.35
C LEU A 30 5.90 -12.24 8.95
N GLN A 31 7.10 -11.66 8.86
CA GLN A 31 7.71 -11.15 7.63
C GLN A 31 6.82 -10.17 6.86
N LEU A 32 5.97 -9.40 7.56
CA LEU A 32 5.01 -8.46 6.96
C LEU A 32 4.98 -7.12 7.70
N THR A 33 4.47 -6.10 7.01
CA THR A 33 4.23 -4.77 7.57
C THR A 33 2.98 -4.79 8.46
N VAL A 34 3.13 -4.42 9.72
CA VAL A 34 2.03 -4.32 10.69
C VAL A 34 1.47 -2.90 10.80
N TYR A 35 2.30 -1.91 10.46
CA TYR A 35 1.93 -0.50 10.49
C TYR A 35 2.71 0.28 9.43
N SER A 36 2.05 1.21 8.76
CA SER A 36 2.71 2.21 7.93
C SER A 36 1.97 3.53 8.02
N LYS A 37 2.71 4.63 8.21
CA LYS A 37 2.17 5.99 8.18
C LYS A 37 2.98 6.82 7.18
N HIS A 38 2.29 7.35 6.19
CA HIS A 38 2.82 8.38 5.30
C HIS A 38 2.22 9.73 5.72
N SER A 39 3.05 10.70 6.04
CA SER A 39 2.61 12.04 6.45
C SER A 39 3.16 13.06 5.47
N ASP A 40 2.25 13.70 4.74
CA ASP A 40 2.55 14.74 3.76
C ASP A 40 1.59 15.93 3.97
N PRO A 41 2.09 17.10 4.42
CA PRO A 41 1.25 18.27 4.68
C PRO A 41 0.42 18.75 3.47
N ARG A 42 0.75 18.32 2.25
CA ARG A 42 0.04 18.70 1.01
C ARG A 42 -1.24 17.91 0.79
N VAL A 43 -1.28 16.65 1.23
CA VAL A 43 -2.39 15.72 0.95
C VAL A 43 -2.97 15.06 2.21
N GLY A 44 -2.29 15.19 3.34
CA GLY A 44 -2.68 14.61 4.63
C GLY A 44 -1.91 13.32 4.97
N ASP A 45 -2.46 12.59 5.94
CA ASP A 45 -1.87 11.34 6.44
C ASP A 45 -2.55 10.13 5.80
N THR A 46 -1.76 9.19 5.29
CA THR A 46 -2.21 7.85 4.89
C THR A 46 -1.70 6.83 5.89
N ILE A 47 -2.61 6.17 6.60
CA ILE A 47 -2.29 5.21 7.67
C ILE A 47 -2.80 3.82 7.27
N TYR A 48 -1.87 2.86 7.25
CA TYR A 48 -2.16 1.43 7.21
C TYR A 48 -1.89 0.83 8.59
N ARG A 49 -2.86 0.11 9.14
CA ARG A 49 -2.71 -0.62 10.40
C ARG A 49 -3.33 -2.01 10.27
N LEU A 50 -2.51 -3.04 10.44
CA LEU A 50 -3.00 -4.40 10.49
C LEU A 50 -3.64 -4.67 11.86
N THR A 51 -4.87 -5.17 11.86
CA THR A 51 -5.63 -5.53 13.07
C THR A 51 -6.29 -6.89 12.89
N ASN A 52 -6.68 -7.54 13.99
CA ASN A 52 -7.40 -8.82 14.00
C ASN A 52 -6.71 -9.96 13.19
N LEU A 53 -5.38 -10.03 13.26
CA LEU A 53 -4.61 -11.03 12.54
C LEU A 53 -4.88 -12.45 13.06
N LYS A 54 -5.27 -13.35 12.16
CA LYS A 54 -5.38 -14.80 12.41
C LYS A 54 -4.39 -15.53 11.48
N ARG A 55 -3.53 -16.37 12.04
CA ARG A 55 -2.50 -17.13 11.28
C ARG A 55 -2.98 -18.53 10.85
N ALA A 56 -4.28 -18.69 10.61
CA ALA A 56 -4.88 -19.94 10.17
C ALA A 56 -5.19 -19.87 8.67
N GLU A 57 -5.39 -21.04 8.04
CA GLU A 57 -5.80 -21.11 6.65
C GLU A 57 -7.12 -20.33 6.43
N PRO A 58 -7.16 -19.39 5.48
CA PRO A 58 -8.39 -18.69 5.15
C PRO A 58 -9.40 -19.61 4.45
N SER A 59 -10.68 -19.31 4.58
CA SER A 59 -11.72 -20.05 3.84
C SER A 59 -11.56 -19.86 2.32
N LEU A 60 -11.64 -20.95 1.55
CA LEU A 60 -11.63 -20.93 0.08
C LEU A 60 -12.72 -20.03 -0.52
N ALA A 61 -13.84 -19.87 0.19
CA ALA A 61 -14.93 -19.00 -0.25
C ALA A 61 -14.52 -17.53 -0.37
N LEU A 62 -13.50 -17.06 0.36
CA LEU A 62 -12.97 -15.69 0.23
C LEU A 62 -12.25 -15.45 -1.11
N PHE A 63 -11.87 -16.52 -1.79
CA PHE A 63 -11.15 -16.49 -3.06
C PHE A 63 -12.01 -16.99 -4.23
N SER A 64 -13.30 -17.21 -3.98
CA SER A 64 -14.28 -17.55 -5.01
C SER A 64 -15.11 -16.31 -5.34
N ALA A 65 -15.50 -16.17 -6.62
CA ALA A 65 -16.42 -15.10 -7.00
C ALA A 65 -17.77 -15.32 -6.29
N PRO A 66 -18.41 -14.27 -5.75
CA PRO A 66 -19.76 -14.38 -5.21
C PRO A 66 -20.78 -14.77 -6.29
N ASP A 67 -21.94 -15.27 -5.86
CA ASP A 67 -23.04 -15.56 -6.77
C ASP A 67 -23.47 -14.30 -7.55
N GLY A 68 -23.85 -14.49 -8.82
CA GLY A 68 -24.27 -13.39 -9.72
C GLY A 68 -23.13 -12.69 -10.45
N TYR A 69 -21.86 -13.03 -10.17
CA TYR A 69 -20.73 -12.56 -10.97
C TYR A 69 -20.57 -13.40 -12.24
N THR A 70 -20.45 -12.75 -13.40
CA THR A 70 -20.06 -13.40 -14.66
C THR A 70 -18.55 -13.35 -14.82
N ILE A 71 -17.89 -14.50 -14.80
CA ILE A 71 -16.45 -14.60 -15.09
C ILE A 71 -16.26 -14.35 -16.59
N LYS A 72 -15.47 -13.32 -16.92
CA LYS A 72 -15.04 -13.05 -18.29
C LYS A 72 -13.59 -13.49 -18.44
N GLU A 73 -13.31 -14.35 -19.42
CA GLU A 73 -11.94 -14.70 -19.74
C GLU A 73 -11.19 -13.46 -20.23
N ALA A 74 -10.00 -13.22 -19.67
CA ALA A 74 -9.12 -12.20 -20.21
C ALA A 74 -8.62 -12.66 -21.60
N PRO A 75 -8.50 -11.76 -22.58
CA PRO A 75 -7.98 -12.12 -23.89
C PRO A 75 -6.57 -12.70 -23.74
N SER A 76 -6.31 -13.83 -24.40
CA SER A 76 -5.00 -14.47 -24.40
C SER A 76 -3.96 -13.53 -25.01
N ILE A 77 -2.98 -13.09 -24.22
CA ILE A 77 -1.86 -12.29 -24.73
C ILE A 77 -0.84 -13.24 -25.36
N SER A 78 -0.89 -13.42 -26.67
CA SER A 78 0.12 -14.16 -27.43
C SER A 78 1.34 -13.27 -27.65
N PHE A 79 2.38 -13.42 -26.82
CA PHE A 79 3.69 -12.81 -27.08
C PHE A 79 4.42 -13.63 -28.16
N LYS A 80 4.61 -13.06 -29.35
CA LYS A 80 5.61 -13.59 -30.31
C LYS A 80 6.98 -13.01 -29.96
N ALA A 81 7.89 -13.84 -29.45
CA ALA A 81 9.30 -13.51 -29.38
C ALA A 81 9.86 -13.38 -30.81
N LYS A 82 10.69 -12.36 -31.03
CA LYS A 82 11.41 -12.11 -32.28
C LYS A 82 12.84 -12.63 -32.17
#